data_AF-A0A7S8MXX8-F1
#
_entry.id   AF-A0A7S8MXX8-F1
#
_cell.length_a   1.000
_cell.length_b   1.000
_cell.length_c   1.000
_cell.angle_alpha   90.00
_cell.angle_beta   90.00
_cell.angle_gamma   90.00
#
_symmetry.space_group_name_H-M   'P 1'
#
loop_
_entity.id
_entity.type
_entity.pdbx_description
1 polymer ?
#
loop_
_entity_poly.entity_id
_entity_poly.type
_entity_poly.pdbx_seq_one_letter_code
_entity_poly.pdbx_strand_id
1 'polypeptide(L)'
;MVAFRGSDWRVHRLVYTIEFGPIPDGFTVDHQCFNRACANPKHLRLLTWAENARRQRLSLATHCKHGHEYTPENTRTRGSTGRVCRACAAQRSRAYRARKLGS
;
A
#
# COMPACT_ATOMS: atom_id res chain seq x y z
N MET A 1 -8.02 -9.01 -13.40
CA MET A 1 -7.36 -10.27 -13.79
C MET A 1 -7.68 -10.49 -15.27
N VAL A 2 -6.99 -11.40 -15.94
CA VAL A 2 -7.23 -11.73 -17.35
C VAL A 2 -7.00 -13.22 -17.55
N ALA A 3 -7.84 -13.87 -18.35
CA ALA A 3 -7.62 -15.26 -18.76
C ALA A 3 -6.51 -15.31 -19.82
N PHE A 4 -5.51 -16.16 -19.61
CA PHE A 4 -4.41 -16.38 -20.55
C PHE A 4 -3.98 -17.85 -20.49
N ARG A 5 -3.94 -18.52 -21.66
CA ARG A 5 -3.61 -19.96 -21.80
C ARG A 5 -4.39 -20.87 -20.85
N GLY A 6 -5.69 -20.61 -20.69
CA GLY A 6 -6.58 -21.44 -19.86
C GLY A 6 -6.46 -21.22 -18.35
N SER A 7 -5.77 -20.16 -17.90
CA SER A 7 -5.67 -19.82 -16.47
C SER A 7 -5.88 -18.33 -16.23
N ASP A 8 -6.31 -17.96 -15.03
CA ASP A 8 -6.46 -16.56 -14.63
C ASP A 8 -5.15 -15.95 -14.14
N TRP A 9 -4.79 -14.79 -14.69
CA TRP A 9 -3.58 -14.07 -14.35
C TRP A 9 -3.87 -12.69 -13.77
N ARG A 10 -3.03 -12.26 -12.83
CA ARG A 10 -2.90 -10.84 -12.50
C ARG A 10 -2.17 -10.15 -13.66
N VAL A 11 -2.80 -9.11 -14.23
CA VAL A 11 -2.31 -8.43 -15.44
C VAL A 11 -0.83 -8.04 -15.32
N HIS A 12 -0.41 -7.39 -14.23
CA HIS A 12 0.99 -6.98 -14.05
C HIS A 12 1.96 -8.16 -13.96
N ARG A 13 1.55 -9.32 -13.42
CA ARG A 13 2.41 -10.52 -13.39
C ARG A 13 2.55 -11.12 -14.78
N LEU A 14 1.44 -11.18 -15.52
CA LEU A 14 1.46 -11.66 -16.91
C LEU A 14 2.34 -10.77 -17.79
N VAL A 15 2.17 -9.45 -17.70
CA VAL A 15 3.00 -8.49 -18.47
C VAL A 15 4.48 -8.63 -18.11
N TYR A 16 4.81 -8.74 -16.82
CA TYR A 16 6.18 -8.99 -16.40
C TYR A 16 6.73 -10.29 -17.02
N THR A 17 5.94 -11.37 -16.97
CA THR A 17 6.37 -12.67 -17.49
C THR A 17 6.58 -12.70 -19.00
N ILE A 18 5.76 -11.98 -19.76
CA ILE A 18 5.91 -11.87 -21.21
C ILE A 18 7.16 -11.07 -21.57
N GLU A 19 7.41 -9.95 -20.89
CA GLU A 19 8.51 -9.04 -21.22
C GLU A 19 9.87 -9.53 -20.72
N PHE A 20 9.93 -10.06 -19.50
CA PHE A 20 11.18 -10.35 -18.79
C PHE A 20 11.40 -11.84 -18.48
N GLY A 21 10.40 -12.69 -18.75
CA GLY A 21 10.47 -14.12 -18.46
C GLY A 21 9.87 -14.52 -17.10
N PRO A 22 9.98 -15.80 -16.72
CA PRO A 22 9.29 -16.36 -15.57
C PRO A 22 9.67 -15.64 -14.25
N ILE A 23 8.68 -15.47 -13.38
CA ILE A 23 8.89 -14.94 -12.02
C ILE A 23 9.53 -16.08 -11.19
N PRO A 24 10.78 -15.95 -10.70
CA PRO A 24 11.42 -17.02 -9.94
C PRO A 24 10.72 -17.27 -8.59
N ASP A 25 10.88 -18.47 -8.06
CA ASP A 25 10.35 -18.84 -6.74
C ASP A 25 10.92 -17.93 -5.64
N GLY A 26 10.07 -17.54 -4.69
CA GLY A 26 10.44 -16.59 -3.64
C GLY A 26 10.36 -15.10 -4.04
N PHE A 27 10.02 -14.79 -5.30
CA PHE A 27 9.88 -13.42 -5.78
C PHE A 27 8.41 -13.02 -6.00
N THR A 28 8.20 -11.71 -6.00
CA THR A 28 6.95 -11.05 -6.33
C THR A 28 7.19 -9.84 -7.22
N VAL A 29 6.23 -9.53 -8.08
CA VAL A 29 6.23 -8.33 -8.92
C VAL A 29 5.67 -7.17 -8.10
N ASP A 30 6.43 -6.07 -8.02
CA ASP A 30 6.08 -4.83 -7.32
C ASP A 30 5.92 -3.66 -8.29
N HIS A 31 4.98 -2.75 -7.98
CA HIS A 31 4.75 -1.53 -8.74
C HIS A 31 5.62 -0.40 -8.21
N GLN A 32 6.65 -0.04 -8.97
CA GLN A 32 7.53 1.10 -8.62
C GLN A 32 6.76 2.42 -8.56
N CYS A 33 5.69 2.55 -9.34
CA CYS A 33 4.81 3.71 -9.40
C CYS A 33 3.73 3.74 -8.30
N PHE A 34 3.64 2.72 -7.44
CA PHE A 34 2.59 2.56 -6.41
C PHE A 34 1.14 2.58 -6.91
N ASN A 35 0.92 2.56 -8.24
CA ASN A 35 -0.38 2.44 -8.86
C ASN A 35 -0.68 0.97 -9.19
N ARG A 36 -1.54 0.33 -8.41
CA ARG A 36 -1.91 -1.10 -8.54
C ARG A 36 -2.57 -1.46 -9.88
N ALA A 37 -3.18 -0.48 -10.56
CA ALA A 37 -3.81 -0.67 -11.86
C ALA A 37 -2.81 -0.57 -13.04
N CYS A 38 -1.59 -0.05 -12.79
CA CYS A 38 -0.57 0.09 -13.82
C CYS A 38 -0.08 -1.28 -14.31
N ALA A 39 0.11 -1.41 -15.63
CA ALA A 39 0.64 -2.61 -16.27
C ALA A 39 1.87 -2.31 -17.15
N ASN A 40 2.41 -1.09 -17.14
CA ASN A 40 3.61 -0.75 -17.92
C ASN A 40 4.82 -1.56 -17.39
N PRO A 41 5.49 -2.39 -18.21
CA PRO A 41 6.62 -3.23 -17.77
C PRO A 41 7.74 -2.42 -17.11
N LYS A 42 8.00 -1.20 -17.58
CA LYS A 42 9.04 -0.31 -17.01
C LYS A 42 8.74 0.14 -15.58
N HIS A 43 7.48 0.05 -15.15
CA HIS A 43 7.05 0.38 -13.79
C HIS A 43 6.96 -0.86 -12.88
N LEU A 44 7.35 -2.03 -13.37
CA LEU A 44 7.38 -3.28 -12.62
C LEU A 44 8.82 -3.62 -12.24
N ARG A 45 9.00 -4.33 -11.12
CA ARG A 45 10.27 -4.93 -10.73
C ARG A 45 10.03 -6.23 -9.97
N LEU A 46 11.03 -7.10 -9.92
CA LEU A 46 11.04 -8.21 -8.98
C LEU A 46 11.58 -7.75 -7.63
N LEU A 47 10.94 -8.22 -6.57
CA LEU A 47 11.42 -8.18 -5.20
C LEU A 47 11.24 -9.55 -4.59
N THR A 48 12.11 -9.91 -3.65
CA THR A 48 11.82 -11.02 -2.75
C THR A 48 10.60 -10.70 -1.89
N TRP A 49 9.93 -11.73 -1.35
CA TRP A 49 8.84 -11.51 -0.39
C TRP A 49 9.28 -10.70 0.83
N ALA A 50 10.51 -10.90 1.30
CA ALA A 50 11.08 -10.17 2.44
C ALA A 50 11.25 -8.67 2.14
N GLU A 51 11.78 -8.34 0.97
CA GLU A 51 11.93 -6.94 0.53
C GLU A 51 10.57 -6.27 0.33
N ASN A 52 9.64 -6.94 -0.36
CA ASN A 52 8.30 -6.40 -0.57
C ASN A 52 7.58 -6.17 0.77
N ALA A 53 7.67 -7.13 1.70
CA ALA A 53 7.11 -6.99 3.04
C ALA A 53 7.75 -5.81 3.79
N ARG A 54 9.08 -5.64 3.72
CA ARG A 54 9.79 -4.50 4.34
C ARG A 54 9.31 -3.16 3.77
N ARG A 55 9.09 -3.06 2.47
CA ARG A 55 8.56 -1.84 1.82
C ARG A 55 7.13 -1.51 2.23
N GLN A 56 6.32 -2.53 2.47
CA GLN A 56 4.93 -2.37 2.90
C GLN A 56 4.79 -2.12 4.42
N ARG A 57 5.88 -2.05 5.19
CA ARG A 57 5.83 -1.72 6.62
C ARG A 57 5.40 -0.28 6.83
N LEU A 58 4.09 -0.04 6.80
CA LEU A 58 3.43 1.19 7.24
C LEU A 58 3.80 1.55 8.70
N SER A 59 4.26 0.58 9.49
CA SER A 59 4.80 0.80 10.84
C SER A 59 6.12 1.57 10.86
N LEU A 60 6.89 1.56 9.76
CA LEU A 60 8.12 2.34 9.60
C LEU A 60 7.86 3.72 9.00
N ALA A 61 6.65 4.01 8.52
CA ALA A 61 6.32 5.33 8.00
C ALA A 61 6.56 6.38 9.10
N THR A 62 7.29 7.44 8.78
CA THR A 62 7.51 8.58 9.68
C THR A 62 6.30 9.52 9.71
N HIS A 63 5.47 9.48 8.66
CA HIS A 63 4.29 10.32 8.51
C HIS A 63 3.05 9.49 8.19
N CYS A 64 1.87 9.99 8.60
CA CYS A 64 0.60 9.40 8.22
C CYS A 64 0.24 9.74 6.77
N LYS A 65 -0.82 9.13 6.23
CA LYS A 65 -1.27 9.36 4.84
C LYS A 65 -1.66 10.81 4.50
N HIS A 66 -1.84 11.68 5.50
CA HIS A 66 -2.12 13.10 5.32
C HIS A 66 -0.89 13.98 5.61
N GLY A 67 0.30 13.39 5.73
CA GLY A 67 1.55 14.13 5.94
C GLY A 67 1.83 14.54 7.39
N HIS A 68 1.01 14.18 8.38
CA HIS A 68 1.35 14.46 9.79
C HIS A 68 2.41 13.49 10.30
N GLU A 69 3.44 14.00 10.95
CA GLU A 69 4.51 13.23 11.56
C GLU A 69 4.02 12.35 12.73
N TYR A 70 4.55 11.13 12.83
CA TYR A 70 4.31 10.23 13.94
C TYR A 70 5.29 10.49 15.09
N THR A 71 5.01 11.51 15.90
CA THR A 71 5.70 11.76 17.18
C THR A 71 4.95 11.09 18.34
N PRO A 72 5.55 10.92 19.54
CA PRO A 72 4.83 10.40 20.71
C PRO A 72 3.55 11.20 21.04
N GLU A 73 3.56 12.51 20.80
CA GLU A 73 2.44 13.45 21.03
C GLU A 73 1.38 13.31 19.95
N ASN A 74 1.75 13.00 18.71
CA ASN A 74 0.81 12.88 17.59
C ASN A 74 0.44 11.41 17.25
N THR A 75 0.94 10.44 18.00
CA THR A 75 0.73 8.99 17.73
C THR A 75 0.08 8.27 18.89
N ARG A 76 -1.05 7.60 18.62
CA ARG A 76 -1.68 6.62 19.53
C ARG A 76 -1.55 5.22 18.95
N THR A 77 -1.24 4.22 19.77
CA THR A 77 -1.26 2.81 19.36
C THR A 77 -2.69 2.29 19.22
N ARG A 78 -2.93 1.40 18.26
CA ARG A 78 -4.22 0.72 18.01
C ARG A 78 -3.95 -0.77 17.82
N GLY A 79 -4.16 -1.55 18.87
CA GLY A 79 -3.80 -2.97 18.90
C GLY A 79 -2.28 -3.17 18.85
N SER A 80 -1.85 -4.38 18.51
CA SER A 80 -0.44 -4.79 18.54
C SER A 80 0.44 -4.16 17.46
N THR A 81 -0.14 -3.77 16.31
CA THR A 81 0.63 -3.29 15.14
C THR A 81 0.12 -1.99 14.55
N GLY A 82 -1.04 -1.49 14.99
CA GLY A 82 -1.65 -0.30 14.43
C GLY A 82 -1.18 0.98 15.11
N ARG A 83 -1.08 2.06 14.31
CA ARG A 83 -0.90 3.44 14.80
C ARG A 83 -2.04 4.32 14.30
N VAL A 84 -2.44 5.28 15.11
CA VAL A 84 -3.44 6.29 14.80
C VAL A 84 -2.82 7.66 15.00
N CYS A 85 -2.84 8.47 13.94
CA CYS A 85 -2.47 9.87 14.00
C CYS A 85 -3.55 10.66 14.77
N ARG A 86 -3.14 11.34 15.85
CA ARG A 86 -4.04 12.14 16.71
C ARG A 86 -4.60 13.34 15.96
N ALA A 87 -3.80 14.04 15.15
CA ALA A 87 -4.28 15.13 14.30
C ALA A 87 -5.40 14.68 13.35
N CYS A 88 -5.22 13.54 12.66
CA CYS A 88 -6.26 12.95 11.81
C CYS A 88 -7.53 12.58 12.61
N ALA A 89 -7.37 12.06 13.83
CA ALA A 89 -8.50 11.73 14.69
C ALA A 89 -9.28 12.99 15.12
N ALA A 90 -8.57 14.06 15.49
CA ALA A 90 -9.17 15.34 15.85
C ALA A 90 -9.94 15.96 14.66
N GLN A 91 -9.37 15.96 13.46
CA GLN A 91 -10.03 16.44 12.24
C GLN A 91 -11.34 15.69 11.97
N ARG A 92 -11.33 14.35 12.05
CA ARG A 92 -12.56 13.54 11.89
C ARG A 92 -13.60 13.82 12.97
N SER A 93 -13.18 13.99 14.23
CA SER A 93 -14.08 14.32 15.34
C SER A 93 -14.77 15.68 15.12
N ARG A 94 -14.01 16.69 14.69
CA ARG A 94 -14.55 18.02 14.34
C ARG A 94 -15.57 17.93 13.20
N ALA A 95 -15.23 17.22 12.12
CA ALA A 95 -16.14 17.02 11.00
C ALA A 95 -17.43 16.27 11.40
N TYR A 96 -17.32 15.24 12.24
CA TYR A 96 -18.48 14.52 12.76
C TYR A 96 -19.40 15.42 13.60
N ARG A 97 -18.83 16.22 14.52
CA ARG A 97 -19.59 17.16 15.35
C ARG A 97 -20.31 18.22 14.51
N ALA A 98 -19.63 18.78 13.51
CA ALA A 98 -20.23 19.74 12.59
C ALA A 98 -21.45 19.16 11.85
N ARG A 99 -21.38 17.90 11.40
CA ARG A 99 -22.51 17.21 10.76
C ARG A 99 -23.68 16.95 11.70
N LYS A 100 -23.43 16.65 12.98
CA LYS A 100 -24.48 16.39 13.99
C LYS A 100 -25.15 17.67 14.50
N LEU A 101 -24.44 18.79 14.51
CA LEU A 101 -25.00 20.09 14.92
C LEU A 101 -25.84 20.75 13.81
N GLY A 102 -25.63 20.36 12.55
CA GLY A 102 -26.42 20.82 11.40
C GLY A 102 -27.53 19.86 10.96
N SER A 103 -27.87 18.85 11.78
CA SER A 103 -28.92 17.85 11.54
C SER A 103 -30.01 17.94 12.59
#